data_AF-A0A240A1M8-F1
#
_entry.id   AF-A0A240A1M8-F1
#
_cell.length_a   1.000
_cell.length_b   1.000
_cell.length_c   1.000
_cell.angle_alpha   90.00
_cell.angle_beta   90.00
_cell.angle_gamma   90.00
#
_symmetry.space_group_name_H-M   'P 1'
#
loop_
_entity.id
_entity.type
_entity.pdbx_description
1 polymer ?
#
loop_
_entity_poly.entity_id
_entity_poly.type
_entity_poly.pdbx_seq_one_letter_code
_entity_poly.pdbx_strand_id
1 'polypeptide(L)'
;MAFLVTINIILCIILMSYNFVVMNKKKRINHYVISITIALNGLVSFIIIKEINFITIAVTTMLLIWAFLHTWVQTKHVSNYIDNQFFVLYIVTIVFSMALNIVYLDSDLSIYQSVPYFGVSLFIIGQIIAYLSLFTNPIESNGKRLAKIYQNGIYRYFIHPQLVGEIATIVALVCMIILTPHWFLLVPVFLIYVLFILWQKLFKTTHYVSHLK
;
A
#
# COMPACT_ATOMS: atom_id res chain seq x y z
N MET A 1 1.96 -21.96 13.66
CA MET A 1 2.92 -21.07 12.98
C MET A 1 3.34 -21.57 11.61
N ALA A 2 4.07 -22.69 11.47
CA ALA A 2 4.59 -23.15 10.16
C ALA A 2 3.50 -23.32 9.08
N PHE A 3 2.37 -23.95 9.42
CA PHE A 3 1.23 -24.12 8.51
C PHE A 3 0.69 -22.79 7.95
N LEU A 4 0.58 -21.78 8.82
CA LEU A 4 0.05 -20.47 8.47
C LEU A 4 1.00 -19.68 7.57
N VAL A 5 2.31 -19.77 7.86
CA VAL A 5 3.36 -19.23 6.99
C VAL A 5 3.30 -19.87 5.60
N THR A 6 3.17 -21.19 5.52
CA THR A 6 3.08 -21.91 4.25
C THR A 6 1.86 -21.50 3.43
N ILE A 7 0.67 -21.39 4.05
CA ILE A 7 -0.54 -20.91 3.36
C ILE A 7 -0.32 -19.52 2.78
N ASN A 8 0.24 -18.59 3.57
CA ASN A 8 0.42 -17.22 3.11
C ASN A 8 1.45 -17.08 2.00
N ILE A 9 2.51 -17.88 1.99
CA ILE A 9 3.45 -17.95 0.87
C ILE A 9 2.73 -18.44 -0.38
N ILE A 10 2.02 -19.57 -0.28
CA ILE A 10 1.32 -20.18 -1.41
C ILE A 10 0.29 -19.20 -1.96
N LEU A 11 -0.51 -18.56 -1.09
CA LEU A 11 -1.52 -17.61 -1.49
C LEU A 11 -0.91 -16.36 -2.14
N CYS A 12 0.19 -15.82 -1.60
CA CYS A 12 0.92 -14.72 -2.24
C CYS A 12 1.40 -15.09 -3.64
N ILE A 13 2.00 -16.28 -3.80
CA ILE A 13 2.49 -16.76 -5.09
C ILE A 13 1.33 -16.90 -6.07
N ILE A 14 0.22 -17.52 -5.65
CA ILE A 14 -0.96 -17.71 -6.51
C ILE A 14 -1.56 -16.36 -6.90
N LEU A 15 -1.80 -15.45 -5.95
CA LEU A 15 -2.42 -14.15 -6.21
C LEU A 15 -1.54 -13.25 -7.09
N MET A 16 -0.24 -13.17 -6.79
CA MET A 16 0.68 -12.41 -7.64
C MET A 16 0.83 -13.04 -9.02
N SER A 17 0.89 -14.38 -9.13
CA SER A 17 1.03 -15.06 -10.43
C SER A 17 -0.24 -15.01 -11.25
N TYR A 18 -1.42 -15.11 -10.62
CA TYR A 18 -2.70 -14.90 -11.26
C TYR A 18 -2.79 -13.47 -11.81
N ASN A 19 -2.45 -12.48 -10.99
CA ASN A 19 -2.39 -11.10 -11.45
C ASN A 19 -1.33 -10.90 -12.54
N PHE A 20 -0.17 -11.56 -12.46
CA PHE A 20 0.84 -11.54 -13.51
C PHE A 20 0.29 -12.12 -14.82
N VAL A 21 -0.31 -13.31 -14.81
CA VAL A 21 -0.78 -14.03 -16.00
C VAL A 21 -2.01 -13.38 -16.63
N VAL A 22 -3.00 -12.98 -15.82
CA VAL A 22 -4.24 -12.37 -16.31
C VAL A 22 -4.01 -10.93 -16.80
N MET A 23 -3.05 -10.21 -16.21
CA MET A 23 -2.82 -8.80 -16.55
C MET A 23 -1.64 -8.55 -17.51
N ASN A 24 -0.71 -9.50 -17.67
CA ASN A 24 0.43 -9.38 -18.59
C ASN A 24 0.11 -9.77 -20.04
N LYS A 25 -0.91 -9.17 -20.64
CA LYS A 25 -0.81 -8.87 -22.08
C LYS A 25 0.24 -7.77 -22.35
N LYS A 26 0.75 -7.10 -21.30
CA LYS A 26 1.77 -6.05 -21.34
C LYS A 26 2.93 -6.46 -20.42
N LYS A 27 4.19 -6.14 -20.78
CA LYS A 27 5.42 -6.48 -20.03
C LYS A 27 5.57 -5.68 -18.71
N ARG A 28 4.48 -5.35 -18.01
CA ARG A 28 4.44 -4.36 -16.91
C ARG A 28 3.43 -4.77 -15.85
N ILE A 29 3.78 -4.66 -14.57
CA ILE A 29 2.87 -4.93 -13.45
C ILE A 29 2.31 -3.62 -12.91
N ASN A 30 0.98 -3.55 -12.74
CA ASN A 30 0.32 -2.43 -12.08
C ASN A 30 0.59 -2.45 -10.57
N HIS A 31 0.86 -1.30 -9.97
CA HIS A 31 1.15 -1.21 -8.54
C HIS A 31 0.01 -1.72 -7.65
N TYR A 32 -1.25 -1.52 -8.03
CA TYR A 32 -2.39 -1.98 -7.22
C TYR A 32 -2.43 -3.51 -7.00
N VAL A 33 -1.74 -4.29 -7.84
CA VAL A 33 -1.62 -5.75 -7.68
C VAL A 33 -0.99 -6.12 -6.33
N ILE A 34 -0.03 -5.32 -5.87
CA ILE A 34 0.62 -5.48 -4.56
C ILE A 34 -0.43 -5.33 -3.47
N SER A 35 -1.16 -4.22 -3.50
CA SER A 35 -2.16 -3.86 -2.48
C SER A 35 -3.28 -4.90 -2.41
N ILE A 36 -3.79 -5.37 -3.56
CA ILE A 36 -4.76 -6.47 -3.62
C ILE A 36 -4.20 -7.74 -3.00
N THR A 37 -2.98 -8.13 -3.37
CA THR A 37 -2.36 -9.36 -2.89
C THR A 37 -2.20 -9.34 -1.37
N ILE A 38 -1.66 -8.23 -0.83
CA ILE A 38 -1.49 -8.05 0.61
C ILE A 38 -2.84 -8.05 1.32
N ALA A 39 -3.85 -7.35 0.81
CA ALA A 39 -5.16 -7.24 1.45
C ALA A 39 -5.91 -8.58 1.48
N LEU A 40 -5.91 -9.33 0.38
CA LEU A 40 -6.55 -10.66 0.34
C LEU A 40 -5.81 -11.66 1.23
N ASN A 41 -4.48 -11.63 1.22
CA ASN A 41 -3.69 -12.51 2.09
C ASN A 41 -3.90 -12.18 3.58
N GLY A 42 -3.96 -10.88 3.90
CA GLY A 42 -4.33 -10.39 5.23
C GLY A 42 -5.74 -10.81 5.64
N LEU A 43 -6.71 -10.77 4.73
CA LEU A 43 -8.08 -11.22 5.02
C LEU A 43 -8.15 -12.73 5.31
N VAL A 44 -7.45 -13.55 4.52
CA VAL A 44 -7.39 -15.01 4.77
C VAL A 44 -6.70 -15.29 6.11
N SER A 45 -5.61 -14.59 6.39
CA SER A 45 -4.89 -14.71 7.66
C SER A 45 -5.76 -14.33 8.86
N PHE A 46 -6.54 -13.25 8.74
CA PHE A 46 -7.51 -12.81 9.74
C PHE A 46 -8.55 -13.91 10.03
N ILE A 47 -9.11 -14.53 8.98
CA ILE A 47 -10.10 -15.62 9.12
C ILE A 47 -9.50 -16.87 9.78
N ILE A 48 -8.24 -17.20 9.47
CA ILE A 48 -7.57 -18.39 10.02
C ILE A 48 -7.18 -18.18 11.49
N ILE A 49 -6.62 -17.03 11.83
CA ILE A 49 -6.11 -16.73 13.18
C ILE A 49 -7.24 -16.54 14.18
N LYS A 50 -8.40 -16.04 13.73
CA LYS A 50 -9.64 -15.88 14.54
C LYS A 50 -9.51 -14.95 15.76
N GLU A 51 -8.42 -14.20 15.87
CA GLU A 51 -8.31 -13.15 16.89
C GLU A 51 -9.10 -11.91 16.45
N ILE A 52 -10.19 -11.64 17.18
CA ILE A 52 -11.12 -10.55 16.88
C ILE A 52 -10.91 -9.44 17.91
N ASN A 53 -10.06 -8.48 17.56
CA ASN A 53 -9.84 -7.28 18.35
C ASN A 53 -9.76 -6.04 17.46
N PHE A 54 -9.60 -4.88 18.09
CA PHE A 54 -9.57 -3.61 17.36
C PHE A 54 -8.44 -3.58 16.31
N ILE A 55 -7.25 -4.08 16.65
CA ILE A 55 -6.08 -4.03 15.76
C ILE A 55 -6.32 -4.92 14.54
N THR A 56 -6.77 -6.16 14.72
CA THR A 56 -6.99 -7.11 13.62
C THR A 56 -8.09 -6.62 12.68
N ILE A 57 -9.20 -6.11 13.22
CA ILE A 57 -10.31 -5.55 12.44
C ILE A 57 -9.86 -4.29 11.68
N ALA A 58 -9.18 -3.37 12.36
CA ALA A 58 -8.76 -2.10 11.78
C ALA A 58 -7.69 -2.29 10.70
N VAL A 59 -6.65 -3.08 10.96
CA VAL A 59 -5.61 -3.40 9.96
C VAL A 59 -6.21 -4.07 8.75
N THR A 60 -7.06 -5.08 8.93
CA THR A 60 -7.72 -5.78 7.80
C THR A 60 -8.57 -4.80 6.99
N THR A 61 -9.36 -3.95 7.66
CA THR A 61 -10.22 -2.96 7.01
C THR A 61 -9.41 -1.89 6.26
N MET A 62 -8.34 -1.39 6.88
CA MET A 62 -7.41 -0.42 6.26
C MET A 62 -6.78 -1.01 5.00
N LEU A 63 -6.34 -2.27 5.03
CA LEU A 63 -5.77 -2.95 3.86
C LEU A 63 -6.80 -3.12 2.74
N LEU A 64 -8.04 -3.50 3.06
CA LEU A 64 -9.12 -3.62 2.07
C LEU A 64 -9.46 -2.28 1.42
N ILE A 65 -9.61 -1.23 2.24
CA ILE A 65 -9.86 0.13 1.74
C ILE A 65 -8.71 0.59 0.85
N TRP A 66 -7.46 0.39 1.30
CA TRP A 66 -6.27 0.75 0.54
C TRP A 66 -6.21 0.02 -0.81
N ALA A 67 -6.43 -1.30 -0.82
CA ALA A 67 -6.47 -2.09 -2.05
C ALA A 67 -7.59 -1.66 -3.01
N PHE A 68 -8.79 -1.41 -2.48
CA PHE A 68 -9.93 -0.94 -3.26
C PHE A 68 -9.62 0.40 -3.94
N LEU A 69 -9.15 1.36 -3.16
CA LEU A 69 -8.90 2.70 -3.66
C LEU A 69 -7.73 2.74 -4.64
N HIS A 70 -6.65 1.98 -4.39
CA HIS A 70 -5.54 1.82 -5.35
C HIS A 70 -6.01 1.26 -6.70
N THR A 71 -6.85 0.23 -6.66
CA THR A 71 -7.40 -0.41 -7.86
C THR A 71 -8.30 0.57 -8.62
N TRP A 72 -9.16 1.28 -7.91
CA TRP A 72 -10.07 2.26 -8.49
C TRP A 72 -9.31 3.38 -9.22
N VAL A 73 -8.30 3.96 -8.58
CA VAL A 73 -7.49 5.04 -9.16
C VAL A 73 -6.69 4.58 -10.36
N GLN A 74 -6.02 3.44 -10.26
CA GLN A 74 -5.15 2.98 -11.34
C GLN A 74 -5.91 2.47 -12.55
N THR A 75 -7.17 2.08 -12.36
CA THR A 75 -8.07 1.69 -13.46
C THR A 75 -8.70 2.91 -14.14
N LYS A 76 -9.08 3.95 -13.38
CA LYS A 76 -9.84 5.09 -13.91
C LYS A 76 -9.02 6.33 -14.27
N HIS A 77 -7.86 6.54 -13.65
CA HIS A 77 -7.14 7.81 -13.75
C HIS A 77 -5.69 7.65 -14.20
N VAL A 78 -4.85 6.94 -13.42
CA VAL A 78 -3.40 6.98 -13.63
C VAL A 78 -2.80 5.61 -13.38
N SER A 79 -2.29 4.98 -14.42
CA SER A 79 -1.67 3.68 -14.28
C SER A 79 -0.20 3.83 -13.87
N ASN A 80 0.11 3.42 -12.64
CA ASN A 80 1.47 3.35 -12.12
C ASN A 80 2.02 1.94 -12.37
N TYR A 81 3.09 1.86 -13.14
CA TYR A 81 3.69 0.60 -13.59
C TYR A 81 5.05 0.34 -12.92
N ILE A 82 5.33 -0.94 -12.71
CA ILE A 82 6.66 -1.46 -12.35
C ILE A 82 7.20 -2.20 -13.57
N ASP A 83 8.25 -1.64 -14.18
CA ASP A 83 8.80 -2.14 -15.45
C ASP A 83 9.96 -3.12 -15.25
N ASN A 84 10.73 -3.00 -14.16
CA ASN A 84 11.91 -3.84 -13.88
C ASN A 84 11.96 -4.17 -12.39
N GLN A 85 12.29 -5.42 -12.04
CA GLN A 85 12.42 -6.00 -10.67
C GLN A 85 11.19 -6.74 -10.11
N PHE A 86 10.55 -7.58 -10.92
CA PHE A 86 9.45 -8.46 -10.47
C PHE A 86 9.87 -9.41 -9.33
N PHE A 87 11.12 -9.88 -9.31
CA PHE A 87 11.59 -10.77 -8.24
C PHE A 87 11.62 -10.06 -6.88
N VAL A 88 12.14 -8.84 -6.82
CA VAL A 88 12.19 -8.04 -5.59
C VAL A 88 10.77 -7.72 -5.12
N LEU A 89 9.88 -7.37 -6.05
CA LEU A 89 8.46 -7.13 -5.78
C LEU A 89 7.79 -8.32 -5.09
N TYR A 90 8.02 -9.53 -5.60
CA TYR A 90 7.47 -10.77 -5.01
C TYR A 90 7.98 -10.97 -3.59
N ILE A 91 9.29 -10.84 -3.36
CA ILE A 91 9.89 -10.98 -2.03
C ILE A 91 9.27 -9.98 -1.06
N VAL A 92 9.24 -8.70 -1.42
CA VAL A 92 8.70 -7.64 -0.57
C VAL A 92 7.22 -7.91 -0.22
N THR A 93 6.42 -8.34 -1.20
CA THR A 93 5.00 -8.66 -0.99
C THR A 93 4.81 -9.85 -0.05
N ILE A 94 5.63 -10.90 -0.20
CA ILE A 94 5.62 -12.07 0.68
C ILE A 94 6.00 -11.68 2.10
N VAL A 95 7.12 -10.97 2.27
CA VAL A 95 7.63 -10.57 3.60
C VAL A 95 6.62 -9.66 4.30
N PHE A 96 6.02 -8.69 3.59
CA PHE A 96 4.96 -7.84 4.14
C PHE A 96 3.75 -8.67 4.58
N SER A 97 3.29 -9.59 3.73
CA SER A 97 2.14 -10.42 4.07
C SER A 97 2.42 -11.38 5.23
N MET A 98 3.65 -11.87 5.35
CA MET A 98 4.07 -12.66 6.51
C MET A 98 4.02 -11.84 7.80
N ALA A 99 4.50 -10.59 7.75
CA ALA A 99 4.51 -9.70 8.89
C ALA A 99 3.10 -9.47 9.45
N LEU A 100 2.07 -9.39 8.59
CA LEU A 100 0.67 -9.27 9.04
C LEU A 100 0.21 -10.40 9.96
N ASN A 101 0.77 -11.60 9.83
CA ASN A 101 0.41 -12.71 10.73
C ASN A 101 0.92 -12.51 12.13
N ILE A 102 2.16 -12.02 12.24
CA ILE A 102 2.76 -11.67 13.51
C ILE A 102 1.94 -10.54 14.13
N VAL A 103 1.54 -9.54 13.33
CA VAL A 103 0.62 -8.47 13.79
C VAL A 103 -0.67 -9.05 14.37
N TYR A 104 -1.31 -10.00 13.70
CA TYR A 104 -2.56 -10.58 14.18
C TYR A 104 -2.37 -11.47 15.40
N LEU A 105 -1.29 -12.23 15.48
CA LEU A 105 -0.99 -13.07 16.65
C LEU A 105 -0.62 -12.26 17.88
N ASP A 106 0.10 -11.15 17.70
CA ASP A 106 0.53 -10.27 18.79
C ASP A 106 -0.51 -9.22 19.18
N SER A 107 -1.63 -9.15 18.46
CA SER A 107 -2.58 -8.04 18.56
C SER A 107 -3.19 -7.88 19.96
N ASP A 108 -3.42 -8.97 20.69
CA ASP A 108 -3.95 -8.94 22.07
C ASP A 108 -2.89 -8.57 23.12
N LEU A 109 -1.62 -8.59 22.75
CA LEU A 109 -0.49 -8.27 23.63
C LEU A 109 -0.08 -6.80 23.55
N SER A 110 -0.87 -5.97 22.86
CA SER A 110 -0.58 -4.53 22.73
C SER A 110 -0.79 -3.79 24.04
N ILE A 111 0.27 -3.12 24.50
CA ILE A 111 0.32 -2.48 25.83
C ILE A 111 -0.57 -1.24 25.91
N TYR A 112 -0.69 -0.45 24.83
CA TYR A 112 -1.60 0.70 24.76
C TYR A 112 -2.38 0.76 23.45
N GLN A 113 -3.70 0.73 23.55
CA GLN A 113 -4.60 0.80 22.39
C GLN A 113 -4.78 2.23 21.83
N SER A 114 -4.32 3.27 22.55
CA SER A 114 -4.39 4.67 22.12
C SER A 114 -3.64 4.95 20.80
N VAL A 115 -2.49 4.32 20.60
CA VAL A 115 -1.67 4.48 19.39
C VAL A 115 -2.34 3.86 18.15
N PRO A 116 -2.93 2.66 18.21
CA PRO A 116 -3.78 2.13 17.14
C PRO A 116 -4.91 3.09 16.70
N TYR A 117 -5.62 3.75 17.62
CA TYR A 117 -6.65 4.72 17.23
C TYR A 117 -6.08 5.92 16.45
N PHE A 118 -4.89 6.38 16.84
CA PHE A 118 -4.16 7.40 16.08
C PHE A 118 -3.74 6.88 14.70
N GLY A 119 -3.34 5.61 14.60
CA GLY A 119 -3.04 4.93 13.32
C GLY A 119 -4.21 5.00 12.35
N VAL A 120 -5.43 4.68 12.78
CA VAL A 120 -6.63 4.78 11.93
C VAL A 120 -6.86 6.22 11.44
N SER A 121 -6.65 7.21 12.31
CA SER A 121 -6.80 8.63 11.93
C SER A 121 -5.75 9.06 10.90
N LEU A 122 -4.49 8.66 11.10
CA LEU A 122 -3.41 8.89 10.14
C LEU A 122 -3.69 8.24 8.79
N PHE A 123 -4.25 7.03 8.79
CA PHE A 123 -4.63 6.35 7.55
C PHE A 123 -5.66 7.14 6.76
N ILE A 124 -6.74 7.58 7.40
CA ILE A 124 -7.80 8.36 6.75
C ILE A 124 -7.22 9.65 6.15
N ILE A 125 -6.41 10.39 6.92
CA ILE A 125 -5.75 11.61 6.44
C ILE A 125 -4.82 11.31 5.26
N GLY A 126 -4.02 10.25 5.35
CA GLY A 126 -3.11 9.82 4.30
C GLY A 126 -3.85 9.50 2.99
N GLN A 127 -4.93 8.73 3.08
CA GLN A 127 -5.79 8.43 1.93
C GLN A 127 -6.41 9.71 1.35
N ILE A 128 -6.95 10.61 2.19
CA ILE A 128 -7.51 11.90 1.71
C ILE A 128 -6.47 12.71 0.93
N ILE A 129 -5.24 12.84 1.44
CA ILE A 129 -4.15 13.54 0.74
C ILE A 129 -3.83 12.87 -0.60
N ALA A 130 -3.75 11.53 -0.63
CA ALA A 130 -3.48 10.77 -1.84
C ALA A 130 -4.56 11.00 -2.92
N TYR A 131 -5.85 10.95 -2.58
CA TYR A 131 -6.92 11.06 -3.59
C TYR A 131 -7.26 12.50 -3.96
N LEU A 132 -7.12 13.48 -3.06
CA LEU A 132 -7.30 14.89 -3.41
C LEU A 132 -6.34 15.33 -4.52
N SER A 133 -5.17 14.71 -4.61
CA SER A 133 -4.22 14.96 -5.69
C SER A 133 -4.75 14.66 -7.10
N LEU A 134 -5.68 13.70 -7.22
CA LEU A 134 -6.24 13.28 -8.50
C LEU A 134 -7.24 14.30 -9.03
N PHE A 135 -8.05 14.87 -8.15
CA PHE A 135 -9.03 15.90 -8.49
C PHE A 135 -8.39 17.27 -8.74
N THR A 136 -7.17 17.48 -8.21
CA THR A 136 -6.42 18.74 -8.37
C THR A 136 -5.42 18.68 -9.54
N ASN A 137 -5.45 17.63 -10.37
CA ASN A 137 -4.59 17.49 -11.54
C ASN A 137 -5.29 17.97 -12.83
N PRO A 138 -5.10 19.22 -13.30
CA PRO A 138 -5.37 19.58 -14.67
C PRO A 138 -4.15 19.22 -15.52
N ILE A 139 -4.27 18.19 -16.36
CA ILE A 139 -3.27 17.87 -17.38
C ILE A 139 -3.47 18.86 -18.52
N GLU A 140 -2.44 19.64 -18.86
CA GLU A 140 -2.39 20.38 -20.13
C GLU A 140 -1.65 19.52 -21.17
N SER A 141 -2.12 19.51 -22.42
CA SER A 141 -1.72 18.60 -23.51
C SER A 141 -0.24 18.62 -23.90
N ASN A 142 0.58 19.52 -23.32
CA ASN A 142 1.96 19.78 -23.72
C ASN A 142 3.02 19.33 -22.69
N GLY A 143 2.65 18.63 -21.63
CA GLY A 143 3.60 17.97 -20.72
C GLY A 143 4.50 18.90 -19.89
N LYS A 144 4.22 20.21 -19.85
CA LYS A 144 4.89 21.16 -18.96
C LYS A 144 4.07 21.35 -17.68
N ARG A 145 4.71 21.20 -16.51
CA ARG A 145 4.12 21.59 -15.21
C ARG A 145 3.85 23.09 -15.23
N LEU A 146 2.58 23.51 -15.20
CA LEU A 146 2.23 24.90 -14.97
C LEU A 146 2.77 25.31 -13.59
N ALA A 147 3.64 26.33 -13.54
CA ALA A 147 4.07 26.96 -12.29
C ALA A 147 2.87 27.46 -11.44
N LYS A 148 1.70 27.66 -12.07
CA LYS A 148 0.41 27.99 -11.42
C LYS A 148 -0.25 26.82 -10.67
N ILE A 149 0.05 25.55 -10.98
CA ILE A 149 -0.58 24.37 -10.31
C ILE A 149 -0.08 24.23 -8.87
N TYR A 150 1.18 24.61 -8.60
CA TYR A 150 1.73 24.66 -7.24
C TYR A 150 1.08 25.73 -6.34
N GLN A 151 0.18 26.56 -6.88
CA GLN A 151 -0.48 27.62 -6.13
C GLN A 151 -1.92 27.26 -5.71
N ASN A 152 -2.50 26.15 -6.20
CA ASN A 152 -3.89 25.76 -5.93
C ASN A 152 -4.02 24.34 -5.32
N GLY A 153 -4.94 24.18 -4.37
CA GLY A 153 -5.31 22.90 -3.76
C GLY A 153 -4.18 22.22 -2.96
N ILE A 154 -4.15 20.88 -2.95
CA ILE A 154 -3.23 20.10 -2.10
C ILE A 154 -1.74 20.22 -2.53
N TYR A 155 -1.49 20.55 -3.80
CA TYR A 155 -0.15 20.74 -4.35
C TYR A 155 0.57 21.99 -3.85
N ARG A 156 -0.15 22.90 -3.18
CA ARG A 156 0.45 24.02 -2.42
C ARG A 156 1.24 23.54 -1.21
N TYR A 157 0.81 22.43 -0.59
CA TYR A 157 1.41 21.91 0.63
C TYR A 157 2.37 20.74 0.35
N PHE A 158 2.08 19.93 -0.67
CA PHE A 158 2.87 18.72 -0.97
C PHE A 158 3.31 18.65 -2.43
N ILE A 159 4.59 18.40 -2.65
CA ILE A 159 5.18 18.27 -4.01
C ILE A 159 4.73 16.96 -4.68
N HIS A 160 4.57 15.88 -3.88
CA HIS A 160 4.14 14.55 -4.33
C HIS A 160 3.05 14.00 -3.39
N PRO A 161 1.82 14.52 -3.43
CA PRO A 161 0.76 14.18 -2.48
C PRO A 161 0.38 12.69 -2.48
N GLN A 162 0.40 12.00 -3.64
CA GLN A 162 0.15 10.55 -3.70
C GLN A 162 1.20 9.76 -2.91
N LEU A 163 2.48 10.09 -3.07
CA LEU A 163 3.57 9.46 -2.36
C LEU A 163 3.49 9.75 -0.85
N VAL A 164 3.16 10.99 -0.48
CA VAL A 164 2.97 11.37 0.93
C VAL A 164 1.83 10.58 1.56
N GLY A 165 0.69 10.46 0.88
CA GLY A 165 -0.44 9.67 1.38
C GLY A 165 -0.13 8.17 1.50
N GLU A 166 0.66 7.64 0.57
CA GLU A 166 1.12 6.25 0.61
C GLU A 166 2.07 5.98 1.79
N ILE A 167 3.04 6.88 2.03
CA ILE A 167 3.92 6.79 3.19
C ILE A 167 3.11 6.94 4.49
N ALA A 168 2.16 7.89 4.54
CA ALA A 168 1.28 8.06 5.70
C ALA A 168 0.45 6.81 6.01
N THR A 169 0.06 6.06 4.98
CA THR A 169 -0.65 4.78 5.12
C THR A 169 0.23 3.69 5.74
N ILE A 170 1.50 3.62 5.34
CA ILE A 170 2.45 2.67 5.93
C ILE A 170 2.80 3.08 7.37
N VAL A 171 2.98 4.38 7.63
CA VAL A 171 3.17 4.90 8.99
C VAL A 171 1.97 4.59 9.87
N ALA A 172 0.75 4.71 9.34
CA ALA A 172 -0.46 4.33 10.06
C ALA A 172 -0.45 2.84 10.45
N LEU A 173 -0.02 1.94 9.56
CA LEU A 173 0.17 0.53 9.90
C LEU A 173 1.24 0.33 10.98
N VAL A 174 2.34 1.09 10.92
CA VAL A 174 3.37 1.09 11.98
C VAL A 174 2.78 1.52 13.34
N CYS A 175 1.91 2.53 13.37
CA CYS A 175 1.22 2.94 14.59
C CYS A 175 0.34 1.83 15.18
N MET A 176 -0.23 0.94 14.35
CA MET A 176 -1.01 -0.20 14.83
C MET A 176 -0.15 -1.23 15.58
N ILE A 177 1.16 -1.26 15.35
CA ILE A 177 2.05 -2.35 15.77
C ILE A 177 3.18 -1.92 16.71
N ILE A 178 3.47 -0.62 16.85
CA ILE A 178 4.69 -0.17 17.55
C ILE A 178 4.71 -0.51 19.05
N LEU A 179 3.56 -0.91 19.59
CA LEU A 179 3.38 -1.33 20.98
C LEU A 179 3.06 -2.82 21.14
N THR A 180 3.20 -3.61 20.08
CA THR A 180 3.15 -5.07 20.18
C THR A 180 4.54 -5.63 20.56
N PRO A 181 4.63 -6.82 21.18
CA PRO A 181 5.89 -7.37 21.65
C PRO A 181 7.00 -7.45 20.59
N HIS A 182 6.66 -7.79 19.35
CA HIS A 182 7.63 -7.97 18.25
C HIS A 182 7.73 -6.77 17.31
N TRP A 183 7.38 -5.55 17.76
CA TRP A 183 7.40 -4.34 16.94
C TRP A 183 8.76 -4.09 16.25
N PHE A 184 9.87 -4.40 16.93
CA PHE A 184 11.23 -4.21 16.42
C PHE A 184 11.56 -5.09 15.20
N LEU A 185 10.89 -6.24 15.04
CA LEU A 185 10.99 -7.08 13.84
C LEU A 185 10.09 -6.59 12.71
N LEU A 186 8.94 -6.01 13.07
CA LEU A 186 7.91 -5.60 12.12
C LEU A 186 8.22 -4.26 11.45
N VAL A 187 8.67 -3.25 12.22
CA VAL A 187 8.97 -1.91 11.68
C VAL A 187 9.94 -1.93 10.50
N PRO A 188 11.06 -2.68 10.53
CA PRO A 188 11.95 -2.80 9.38
C PRO A 188 11.27 -3.31 8.11
N VAL A 189 10.31 -4.24 8.22
CA VAL A 189 9.57 -4.77 7.07
C VAL A 189 8.76 -3.67 6.37
N PHE A 190 8.03 -2.87 7.14
CA PHE A 190 7.26 -1.74 6.60
C PHE A 190 8.17 -0.66 6.01
N LEU A 191 9.33 -0.40 6.62
CA LEU A 191 10.32 0.53 6.09
C LEU A 191 10.94 0.04 4.77
N ILE A 192 11.23 -1.25 4.64
CA ILE A 192 11.70 -1.85 3.38
C ILE A 192 10.67 -1.62 2.27
N TYR A 193 9.37 -1.73 2.57
CA TYR A 193 8.32 -1.43 1.61
C TYR A 193 8.31 0.05 1.18
N VAL A 194 8.50 0.99 2.11
CA VAL A 194 8.67 2.43 1.77
C VAL A 194 9.88 2.64 0.88
N LEU A 195 11.04 2.06 1.22
CA LEU A 195 12.26 2.16 0.42
C LEU A 195 12.06 1.59 -0.98
N PHE A 196 11.33 0.48 -1.10
CA PHE A 196 10.98 -0.12 -2.38
C PHE A 196 10.13 0.85 -3.23
N ILE A 197 9.12 1.48 -2.65
CA ILE A 197 8.28 2.47 -3.35
C ILE A 197 9.13 3.65 -3.85
N LEU A 198 10.02 4.16 -3.00
CA LEU A 198 10.92 5.27 -3.33
C LEU A 198 11.92 4.89 -4.44
N TRP A 199 12.47 3.67 -4.37
CA TRP A 199 13.42 3.16 -5.36
C TRP A 199 12.79 3.01 -6.74
N GLN A 200 11.59 2.43 -6.80
CA GLN A 200 10.83 2.23 -8.03
C GLN A 200 10.25 3.54 -8.60
N LYS A 201 10.32 4.65 -7.85
CA LYS A 201 9.85 5.98 -8.30
C LYS A 201 8.40 5.94 -8.80
N LEU A 202 7.58 5.09 -8.18
CA LEU A 202 6.20 4.74 -8.59
C LEU A 202 5.26 5.93 -8.78
N PHE A 203 5.51 7.02 -8.05
CA PHE A 203 4.67 8.23 -8.06
C PHE A 203 5.37 9.43 -8.70
N LYS A 204 6.39 9.21 -9.55
CA LYS A 204 6.95 10.30 -10.35
C LYS A 204 5.91 10.81 -11.35
N THR A 205 5.61 12.10 -11.25
CA THR A 205 4.76 12.92 -12.13
C THR A 205 5.08 12.88 -13.64
N THR A 206 6.10 12.13 -14.07
CA THR A 206 6.55 12.07 -15.48
C THR A 206 5.68 11.17 -16.37
N HIS A 207 4.84 10.29 -15.84
CA HIS A 207 4.01 9.39 -16.67
C HIS A 207 2.70 9.99 -17.20
N TYR A 208 2.37 11.23 -16.85
CA TYR A 208 1.16 11.90 -17.34
C TYR A 208 1.25 12.40 -18.79
N VAL A 209 2.38 12.17 -19.49
CA VAL A 209 2.66 12.74 -20.83
C VAL A 209 2.62 11.71 -21.96
N SER A 210 2.52 10.39 -21.69
CA SER A 210 2.76 9.39 -22.75
C SER A 210 1.51 8.75 -23.39
N HIS A 211 0.35 9.41 -23.34
CA HIS A 211 -0.82 9.01 -24.15
C HIS A 211 -1.22 10.12 -25.13
N LEU A 212 -0.27 10.50 -25.99
CA LEU A 212 -0.51 11.11 -27.29
C LEU A 212 0.36 10.36 -28.30
N LYS A 213 -0.17 9.26 -28.83
CA LYS A 213 0.20 8.69 -30.13
C LYS A 213 -1.08 8.21 -30.79
#